data_AF-A0A9P9JP83-F1
#
_entry.id   AF-A0A9P9JP83-F1
#
_cell.length_a   1.000
_cell.length_b   1.000
_cell.length_c   1.000
_cell.angle_alpha   90.00
_cell.angle_beta   90.00
_cell.angle_gamma   90.00
#
_symmetry.space_group_name_H-M   'P 1'
#
loop_
_entity.id
_entity.type
_entity.pdbx_description
1 polymer ?
#
loop_
_entity_poly.entity_id
_entity_poly.type
_entity_poly.pdbx_seq_one_letter_code
_entity_poly.pdbx_strand_id
1 'polypeptide(L)'
;MEVLECCCQICGISFNISRIRHRGEPPESAWSGDQQERDYRQASGSFVHERQGWRDECHSCVVAARTPTSDEDERDTDFIYGSDQDLEPFEWASEAGSDCDSASEAVFQAVNSAATTRESFHPRSSMTIGPSWEHIAAKNCTCKAGYNGHRISIEEMRACTTAQFLVPRQALEPYRQEQFNWQPKSDNQHFQTGDFFLSGLTDQPARTNPRNSHIAFPDLADCAPLEIPILLQPDNVMLTPEAVGEVSMPFHPFCLEVYKRACLRRFGHVDMKSLTDWFRLEANPRHWMDQFPRQDAIRRGKADWWCHVTGDEWLAANPCFIPILSSVLTSFNLQHDLPLDEYELPRLSCNLQIGQHPHTSNLFPNLPLEILLEILSHVHGNDIISLCRTSRSFRRIPQSFFRNLVLKETPWLWEAWSTMPLKYAEWDRKHSDIESWRIPALIQESGPTGENMSAVAALRAELATIDGDMVEYRKPYQPIVLSETETDWRRLYTFVTKSLHSVHGLRNRARIWADCEHILDRIEMHRADGRIEDGIEVDPAIVSEAYSAAYLSP
;
A
#
# COMPACT_ATOMS: atom_id res chain seq x y z
N MET A 1 7.47 22.75 -18.61
CA MET A 1 6.48 21.81 -18.04
C MET A 1 6.91 21.56 -16.62
N GLU A 2 6.08 21.93 -15.66
CA GLU A 2 6.31 21.64 -14.24
C GLU A 2 6.29 20.12 -14.05
N VAL A 3 7.26 19.62 -13.29
CA VAL A 3 7.46 18.20 -13.01
C VAL A 3 6.31 17.73 -12.12
N LEU A 4 5.33 17.06 -12.71
CA LEU A 4 4.22 16.47 -11.99
C LEU A 4 4.67 15.19 -11.29
N GLU A 5 4.29 15.06 -10.03
CA GLU A 5 4.54 13.86 -9.25
C GLU A 5 3.95 12.60 -9.88
N CYS A 6 4.78 11.56 -10.05
CA CYS A 6 4.33 10.25 -10.53
C CYS A 6 3.41 9.60 -9.48
N CYS A 7 2.21 9.23 -9.90
CA CYS A 7 1.20 8.61 -9.05
C CYS A 7 0.83 7.22 -9.57
N CYS A 8 0.15 6.43 -8.75
CA CYS A 8 -0.42 5.17 -9.19
C CYS A 8 -1.49 5.40 -10.28
N GLN A 9 -1.30 4.80 -11.45
CA GLN A 9 -2.24 4.88 -12.57
C GLN A 9 -3.61 4.29 -12.22
N ILE A 10 -3.65 3.27 -11.35
CA ILE A 10 -4.90 2.61 -10.95
C ILE A 10 -5.69 3.45 -9.94
N CYS A 11 -5.05 4.06 -8.93
CA CYS A 11 -5.76 4.71 -7.82
C CYS A 11 -5.53 6.23 -7.70
N GLY A 12 -4.62 6.82 -8.48
CA GLY A 12 -4.37 8.26 -8.51
C GLY A 12 -3.62 8.83 -7.32
N ILE A 13 -3.16 8.00 -6.37
CA ILE A 13 -2.41 8.42 -5.18
C ILE A 13 -0.91 8.46 -5.50
N SER A 14 -0.21 9.47 -4.97
CA SER A 14 1.26 9.58 -5.02
C SER A 14 1.94 8.41 -4.29
N PHE A 15 3.14 8.03 -4.75
CA PHE A 15 4.00 7.11 -4.01
C PHE A 15 4.90 7.79 -2.96
N ASN A 16 5.02 9.12 -2.98
CA ASN A 16 5.79 9.90 -2.00
C ASN A 16 4.89 10.40 -0.86
N ILE A 17 4.01 9.52 -0.36
CA ILE A 17 3.26 9.79 0.86
C ILE A 17 4.23 9.87 2.04
N SER A 18 4.02 10.85 2.91
CA SER A 18 4.72 11.05 4.17
C SER A 18 3.81 10.73 5.35
N ARG A 19 4.41 10.35 6.47
CA ARG A 19 3.73 10.16 7.75
C ARG A 19 4.48 10.87 8.87
N ILE A 20 3.73 11.62 9.68
CA ILE A 20 4.22 12.29 10.88
C ILE A 20 3.79 11.44 12.08
N ARG A 21 4.75 10.85 12.80
CA ARG A 21 4.45 10.03 13.98
C ARG A 21 3.93 10.87 15.14
N HIS A 22 3.26 10.21 16.08
CA HIS A 22 2.97 10.82 17.38
C HIS A 22 4.01 10.43 18.44
N ARG A 23 4.02 11.14 19.58
CA ARG A 23 5.02 10.98 20.65
C ARG A 23 5.17 9.56 21.23
N GLY A 24 4.15 8.73 21.07
CA GLY A 24 4.12 7.36 21.62
C GLY A 24 4.61 6.31 20.64
N GLU A 25 4.90 6.71 19.41
CA GLU A 25 5.41 5.83 18.36
C GLU A 25 6.93 5.96 18.25
N PRO A 26 7.61 4.86 17.90
CA PRO A 26 9.03 4.88 17.73
C PRO A 26 9.44 5.64 16.45
N PRO A 27 10.71 6.04 16.31
CA PRO A 27 11.18 6.90 15.22
C PRO A 27 10.94 6.31 13.81
N GLU A 28 11.02 4.99 13.65
CA GLU A 28 10.74 4.28 12.40
C GLU A 28 9.27 4.40 11.92
N SER A 29 8.37 4.91 12.77
CA SER A 29 6.97 5.17 12.39
C SER A 29 6.77 6.49 11.63
N ALA A 30 7.82 7.28 11.42
CA ALA A 30 7.78 8.47 10.58
C ALA A 30 8.58 8.27 9.30
N TRP A 31 8.14 8.91 8.22
CA TRP A 31 8.87 9.01 6.97
C TRP A 31 8.43 10.24 6.17
N SER A 32 9.34 10.77 5.35
CA SER A 32 9.06 11.81 4.37
C SER A 32 9.19 11.26 2.95
N GLY A 33 8.27 11.66 2.08
CA GLY A 33 8.34 11.44 0.64
C GLY A 33 9.15 12.51 -0.12
N ASP A 34 9.50 13.63 0.52
CA ASP A 34 10.21 14.72 -0.18
C ASP A 34 11.65 14.33 -0.53
N GLN A 35 12.07 14.61 -1.77
CA GLN A 35 13.35 14.17 -2.32
C GLN A 35 14.51 15.09 -1.94
N GLN A 36 14.26 16.37 -1.69
CA GLN A 36 15.30 17.27 -1.15
C GLN A 36 15.81 16.81 0.22
N GLU A 37 15.04 15.97 0.92
CA GLU A 37 15.37 15.46 2.26
C GLU A 37 16.16 14.13 2.21
N ARG A 38 16.40 13.55 1.02
CA ARG A 38 17.11 12.26 0.85
C ARG A 38 18.62 12.39 0.63
N ASP A 39 19.10 13.56 0.21
CA ASP A 39 20.53 13.81 -0.05
C ASP A 39 21.36 13.99 1.24
N TYR A 40 20.71 14.06 2.41
CA TYR A 40 21.38 14.22 3.70
C TYR A 40 20.93 13.15 4.72
N ARG A 41 21.82 12.18 4.96
CA ARG A 41 21.92 11.28 6.14
C ARG A 41 21.17 9.93 6.06
N GLN A 42 21.90 8.90 5.67
CA GLN A 42 21.48 7.48 5.73
C GLN A 42 21.40 6.90 7.17
N ALA A 43 21.77 7.64 8.22
CA ALA A 43 21.91 7.08 9.57
C ALA A 43 20.68 7.20 10.49
N SER A 44 19.69 8.05 10.18
CA SER A 44 18.62 8.43 11.15
C SER A 44 17.19 8.05 10.74
N GLY A 45 17.00 7.45 9.56
CA GLY A 45 15.69 7.28 8.92
C GLY A 45 15.16 8.58 8.27
N SER A 46 14.24 8.45 7.30
CA SER A 46 13.53 9.60 6.71
C SER A 46 12.46 10.10 7.68
N PHE A 47 12.20 11.41 7.74
CA PHE A 47 11.15 11.98 8.59
C PHE A 47 10.75 13.36 8.09
N VAL A 48 9.54 13.82 8.45
CA VAL A 48 9.07 15.16 8.08
C VAL A 48 9.78 16.20 8.95
N HIS A 49 10.60 17.04 8.31
CA HIS A 49 11.31 18.11 8.99
C HIS A 49 10.38 19.23 9.42
N GLU A 50 10.79 19.88 10.49
CA GLU A 50 10.16 21.13 10.92
C GLU A 50 10.62 22.30 10.03
N ARG A 51 9.74 22.82 9.17
CA ARG A 51 10.02 24.01 8.33
C ARG A 51 9.44 25.28 8.96
N GLN A 52 10.21 26.36 8.91
CA GLN A 52 9.87 27.65 9.55
C GLN A 52 8.53 28.28 9.11
N GLY A 53 7.94 27.83 7.99
CA GLY A 53 6.66 28.30 7.45
C GLY A 53 5.41 27.52 7.87
N TRP A 54 5.53 26.43 8.64
CA TRP A 54 4.38 25.61 9.08
C TRP A 54 3.94 25.89 10.53
N ARG A 55 4.38 27.02 11.09
CA ARG A 55 4.17 27.34 12.51
C ARG A 55 2.70 27.54 12.87
N ASP A 56 1.92 28.12 11.95
CA ASP A 56 0.51 28.45 12.21
C ASP A 56 -0.40 27.21 12.24
N GLU A 57 -0.01 26.10 11.61
CA GLU A 57 -0.82 24.87 11.53
C GLU A 57 -0.56 23.86 12.66
N CYS A 58 0.47 24.05 13.50
CA CYS A 58 0.91 23.02 14.45
C CYS A 58 1.32 23.56 15.84
N HIS A 59 0.42 24.32 16.46
CA HIS A 59 0.61 24.96 17.78
C HIS A 59 0.87 23.99 18.94
N SER A 60 0.24 22.80 18.92
CA SER A 60 0.38 21.80 20.00
C SER A 60 1.43 20.73 19.71
N CYS A 61 2.09 20.80 18.55
CA CYS A 61 3.08 19.83 18.14
C CYS A 61 4.42 20.09 18.81
N VAL A 62 5.21 19.02 18.94
CA VAL A 62 6.56 19.08 19.51
C VAL A 62 7.57 18.67 18.46
N VAL A 63 8.84 18.92 18.75
CA VAL A 63 9.95 18.48 17.90
C VAL A 63 10.87 17.54 18.65
N ALA A 64 11.49 16.61 17.93
CA ALA A 64 12.50 15.69 18.45
C ALA A 64 13.76 15.76 17.58
N ALA A 65 14.95 15.70 18.18
CA ALA A 65 16.21 15.69 17.45
C ALA A 65 16.53 14.28 16.94
N ARG A 66 16.89 14.15 15.66
CA ARG A 66 17.23 12.87 14.99
C ARG A 66 18.73 12.59 14.85
N THR A 67 19.58 13.56 15.16
CA THR A 67 21.04 13.40 15.17
C THR A 67 21.55 13.11 16.58
N PRO A 68 22.58 12.26 16.75
CA PRO A 68 23.38 12.33 17.96
C PRO A 68 23.95 13.74 18.02
N THR A 69 23.84 14.40 19.17
CA THR A 69 24.71 15.53 19.46
C THR A 69 26.13 15.03 19.24
N SER A 70 26.83 15.53 18.22
CA SER A 70 28.28 15.44 18.24
C SER A 70 28.68 16.09 19.56
N ASP A 71 29.34 15.34 20.43
CA ASP A 71 29.99 15.88 21.61
C ASP A 71 31.04 16.90 21.12
N GLU A 72 30.62 18.14 20.93
CA GLU A 72 31.49 19.28 20.63
C GLU A 72 32.01 19.93 21.92
N ASP A 73 32.07 19.19 23.03
CA ASP A 73 32.55 19.71 24.33
C ASP A 73 33.80 18.96 24.86
N GLU A 74 34.66 18.43 23.98
CA GLU A 74 36.05 18.08 24.35
C GLU A 74 37.08 18.85 23.51
N ARG A 75 37.00 20.18 23.55
CA ARG A 75 38.15 21.04 23.25
C ARG A 75 38.23 22.18 24.25
N ASP A 76 38.65 21.87 25.47
CA ASP A 76 39.46 22.82 26.24
C ASP A 76 40.24 22.11 27.36
N THR A 77 41.42 21.58 27.04
CA THR A 77 42.56 21.56 27.97
C THR A 77 43.86 21.47 27.18
N ASP A 78 44.49 22.63 27.01
CA ASP A 78 45.93 22.89 27.03
C ASP A 78 46.90 21.78 26.59
N PHE A 79 47.37 21.94 25.36
CA PHE A 79 48.58 21.31 24.85
C PHE A 79 49.81 21.90 25.57
N ILE A 80 50.34 21.22 26.60
CA ILE A 80 51.64 21.55 27.20
C ILE A 80 52.69 20.56 26.70
N TYR A 81 53.68 21.09 26.00
CA TYR A 81 54.89 20.38 25.59
C TYR A 81 55.73 20.05 26.84
N GLY A 82 56.00 18.77 27.08
CA GLY A 82 56.83 18.30 28.20
C GLY A 82 57.61 17.06 27.81
N SER A 83 58.93 17.22 27.78
CA SER A 83 60.00 16.30 27.42
C SER A 83 60.04 14.95 28.13
N ASP A 84 60.60 13.97 27.39
CA ASP A 84 61.55 12.94 27.83
C ASP A 84 61.10 11.65 28.53
N GLN A 85 61.64 10.57 27.93
CA GLN A 85 62.17 9.34 28.53
C GLN A 85 61.22 8.13 28.76
N ASP A 86 61.50 7.12 27.94
CA ASP A 86 61.92 5.78 28.36
C ASP A 86 60.89 4.70 28.77
N LEU A 87 60.99 3.62 27.97
CA LEU A 87 60.90 2.19 28.32
C LEU A 87 59.54 1.47 28.22
N GLU A 88 59.61 0.42 27.40
CA GLU A 88 58.71 -0.72 27.18
C GLU A 88 58.37 -1.51 28.50
N PRO A 89 57.85 -2.75 28.43
CA PRO A 89 56.56 -3.31 27.96
C PRO A 89 55.89 -4.16 29.09
N PHE A 90 55.04 -5.15 28.74
CA PHE A 90 54.48 -6.27 29.54
C PHE A 90 53.09 -6.05 30.14
N GLU A 91 52.26 -7.07 30.36
CA GLU A 91 51.98 -8.37 29.76
C GLU A 91 50.62 -8.76 30.37
N TRP A 92 49.89 -9.57 29.63
CA TRP A 92 48.72 -10.36 30.02
C TRP A 92 48.88 -11.07 31.39
N ALA A 93 47.79 -11.21 32.15
CA ALA A 93 47.18 -12.52 32.48
C ALA A 93 46.26 -12.45 33.72
N SER A 94 45.10 -13.11 33.60
CA SER A 94 44.49 -13.99 34.63
C SER A 94 43.95 -13.34 35.93
N GLU A 95 42.86 -13.75 36.57
CA GLU A 95 42.04 -14.97 36.57
C GLU A 95 40.78 -14.65 37.42
N ALA A 96 39.59 -15.05 37.00
CA ALA A 96 38.77 -16.15 37.57
C ALA A 96 37.97 -15.87 38.88
N GLY A 97 36.69 -16.26 38.84
CA GLY A 97 35.74 -16.43 39.95
C GLY A 97 34.46 -15.63 39.73
N SER A 98 33.23 -16.12 39.90
CA SER A 98 32.70 -17.38 40.40
C SER A 98 31.17 -17.33 40.18
N ASP A 99 30.60 -18.43 39.67
CA ASP A 99 29.26 -19.01 39.85
C ASP A 99 28.00 -18.17 40.18
N CYS A 100 27.08 -18.24 39.20
CA CYS A 100 25.68 -18.71 39.21
C CYS A 100 24.55 -18.05 40.05
N ASP A 101 23.39 -18.02 39.37
CA ASP A 101 22.01 -17.98 39.85
C ASP A 101 21.31 -16.64 40.13
N SER A 102 20.79 -16.03 39.05
CA SER A 102 19.47 -15.37 39.03
C SER A 102 18.95 -15.17 37.59
N ALA A 103 18.95 -16.23 36.80
CA ALA A 103 18.39 -16.27 35.45
C ALA A 103 16.88 -16.52 35.50
N SER A 104 16.09 -15.51 35.87
CA SER A 104 14.65 -15.46 35.51
C SER A 104 14.02 -14.06 35.54
N GLU A 105 14.67 -13.06 36.15
CA GLU A 105 14.16 -11.67 36.18
C GLU A 105 14.82 -10.75 35.11
N ALA A 106 16.00 -11.13 34.59
CA ALA A 106 16.77 -10.33 33.64
C ALA A 106 16.24 -10.37 32.19
N VAL A 107 15.44 -11.37 31.83
CA VAL A 107 14.89 -11.50 30.46
C VAL A 107 13.73 -10.52 30.22
N PHE A 108 13.06 -10.03 31.25
CA PHE A 108 11.98 -9.03 31.11
C PHE A 108 12.50 -7.58 31.09
N GLN A 109 13.75 -7.33 31.54
CA GLN A 109 14.40 -6.02 31.46
C GLN A 109 15.34 -5.87 30.25
N ALA A 110 15.91 -6.97 29.73
CA ALA A 110 16.79 -6.94 28.57
C ALA A 110 16.07 -6.63 27.23
N VAL A 111 14.77 -6.94 27.12
CA VAL A 111 13.98 -6.60 25.90
C VAL A 111 13.58 -5.11 25.89
N ASN A 112 13.66 -4.40 27.03
CA ASN A 112 13.36 -2.96 27.14
C ASN A 112 14.61 -2.05 27.10
N SER A 113 15.80 -2.60 26.84
CA SER A 113 17.08 -1.86 26.91
C SER A 113 17.87 -1.83 25.59
N ALA A 114 17.24 -2.20 24.47
CA ALA A 114 17.74 -1.82 23.15
C ALA A 114 17.48 -0.32 22.92
N ALA A 115 18.46 0.51 23.28
CA ALA A 115 18.65 1.89 22.86
C ALA A 115 17.42 2.82 22.90
N THR A 116 16.84 3.05 24.08
CA THR A 116 16.16 4.34 24.32
C THR A 116 17.21 5.41 24.54
N THR A 117 17.76 5.97 23.45
CA THR A 117 18.17 7.37 23.51
C THR A 117 16.92 8.12 23.99
N ARG A 118 17.00 8.74 25.16
CA ARG A 118 15.89 9.51 25.74
C ARG A 118 15.60 10.66 24.78
N GLU A 119 14.69 10.45 23.83
CA GLU A 119 14.29 11.49 22.88
C GLU A 119 13.79 12.70 23.68
N SER A 120 14.49 13.82 23.52
CA SER A 120 14.08 15.07 24.16
C SER A 120 13.05 15.75 23.26
N PHE A 121 11.84 15.91 23.77
CA PHE A 121 10.74 16.57 23.09
C PHE A 121 10.69 18.03 23.49
N HIS A 122 10.73 18.93 22.51
CA HIS A 122 10.75 20.37 22.74
C HIS A 122 9.49 21.04 22.17
N PRO A 123 8.90 22.03 22.86
CA PRO A 123 7.86 22.86 22.27
C PRO A 123 8.37 23.58 21.02
N ARG A 124 7.54 23.69 19.98
CA ARG A 124 7.88 24.44 18.75
C ARG A 124 8.18 25.93 19.01
N SER A 125 7.63 26.50 20.08
CA SER A 125 7.77 27.92 20.40
C SER A 125 9.12 28.33 21.01
N SER A 126 9.97 27.37 21.40
CA SER A 126 11.15 27.65 22.24
C SER A 126 12.51 27.57 21.55
N MET A 127 12.62 27.30 20.24
CA MET A 127 13.92 27.02 19.60
C MET A 127 14.08 27.57 18.18
N THR A 128 15.34 27.81 17.78
CA THR A 128 15.76 28.01 16.38
C THR A 128 15.81 26.63 15.71
N ILE A 129 14.83 26.34 14.87
CA ILE A 129 14.62 25.01 14.31
C ILE A 129 15.46 24.82 13.05
N GLY A 130 16.26 23.75 13.02
CA GLY A 130 17.11 23.34 11.89
C GLY A 130 16.71 21.99 11.27
N PRO A 131 17.40 21.55 10.20
CA PRO A 131 17.07 20.34 9.44
C PRO A 131 17.39 19.02 10.19
N SER A 132 17.75 19.04 11.46
CA SER A 132 17.90 17.83 12.29
C SER A 132 16.69 17.54 13.18
N TRP A 133 15.67 18.40 13.12
CA TRP A 133 14.49 18.32 13.97
C TRP A 133 13.31 17.68 13.23
N GLU A 134 12.83 16.58 13.79
CA GLU A 134 11.62 15.90 13.38
C GLU A 134 10.39 16.59 13.96
N HIS A 135 9.36 16.72 13.13
CA HIS A 135 8.04 17.11 13.57
C HIS A 135 7.32 15.93 14.22
N ILE A 136 6.82 16.10 15.46
CA ILE A 136 6.00 15.14 16.18
C ILE A 136 4.57 15.68 16.31
N ALA A 137 3.63 14.96 15.70
CA ALA A 137 2.24 15.42 15.60
C ALA A 137 1.52 15.36 16.94
N ALA A 138 0.76 16.42 17.24
CA ALA A 138 -0.33 16.38 18.20
C ALA A 138 -1.63 15.88 17.56
N LYS A 139 -2.61 15.49 18.38
CA LYS A 139 -3.92 14.98 17.91
C LYS A 139 -4.66 15.93 16.95
N ASN A 140 -4.47 17.24 17.14
CA ASN A 140 -5.06 18.31 16.33
C ASN A 140 -4.12 18.87 15.26
N CYS A 141 -2.97 18.23 14.99
CA CYS A 141 -2.07 18.65 13.93
C CYS A 141 -2.78 18.59 12.57
N THR A 142 -2.70 19.68 11.80
CA THR A 142 -3.27 19.81 10.46
C THR A 142 -2.21 20.02 9.37
N CYS A 143 -0.94 19.78 9.70
CA CYS A 143 0.17 19.92 8.77
C CYS A 143 -0.04 19.06 7.51
N LYS A 144 0.10 19.67 6.34
CA LYS A 144 -0.09 19.00 5.05
C LYS A 144 1.13 18.24 4.53
N ALA A 145 2.22 18.26 5.30
CA ALA A 145 3.50 17.64 4.91
C ALA A 145 3.54 16.13 5.08
N GLY A 146 2.63 15.57 5.89
CA GLY A 146 2.48 14.13 6.10
C GLY A 146 1.20 13.81 6.85
N TYR A 147 0.69 12.59 6.69
CA TYR A 147 -0.50 12.17 7.43
C TYR A 147 -0.18 12.02 8.92
N ASN A 148 -1.15 12.40 9.77
CA ASN A 148 -1.00 12.42 11.21
C ASN A 148 -1.14 11.00 11.80
N GLY A 149 -0.10 10.51 12.46
CA GLY A 149 -0.07 9.18 13.06
C GLY A 149 -1.14 8.90 14.12
N HIS A 150 -1.74 9.94 14.72
CA HIS A 150 -2.91 9.77 15.60
C HIS A 150 -4.18 9.33 14.88
N ARG A 151 -4.25 9.48 13.56
CA ARG A 151 -5.44 9.21 12.75
C ARG A 151 -5.27 8.03 11.82
N ILE A 152 -4.04 7.57 11.58
CA ILE A 152 -3.77 6.38 10.79
C ILE A 152 -2.50 5.70 11.33
N SER A 153 -2.58 4.40 11.58
CA SER A 153 -1.45 3.65 12.13
C SER A 153 -0.39 3.32 11.07
N ILE A 154 0.82 2.98 11.50
CA ILE A 154 1.87 2.51 10.58
C ILE A 154 1.44 1.20 9.88
N GLU A 155 0.76 0.31 10.60
CA GLU A 155 0.27 -0.96 10.08
C GLU A 155 -0.81 -0.74 9.00
N GLU A 156 -1.70 0.24 9.21
CA GLU A 156 -2.68 0.62 8.20
C GLU A 156 -2.02 1.19 6.93
N MET A 157 -0.89 1.88 7.05
CA MET A 157 -0.15 2.47 5.91
C MET A 157 0.87 1.52 5.27
N ARG A 158 0.87 0.23 5.63
CA ARG A 158 1.83 -0.75 5.12
C ARG A 158 1.92 -0.72 3.60
N ALA A 159 3.12 -0.56 3.06
CA ALA A 159 3.40 -0.51 1.63
C ALA A 159 2.69 0.62 0.84
N CYS A 160 2.19 1.67 1.51
CA CYS A 160 1.51 2.78 0.82
C CYS A 160 2.43 3.61 -0.08
N THR A 161 3.74 3.51 0.09
CA THR A 161 4.75 4.15 -0.76
C THR A 161 5.26 3.22 -1.86
N THR A 162 4.84 1.95 -1.87
CA THR A 162 5.43 0.93 -2.72
C THR A 162 4.84 1.02 -4.13
N ALA A 163 5.73 1.21 -5.09
CA ALA A 163 5.46 1.25 -6.51
C ALA A 163 5.94 -0.03 -7.19
N GLN A 164 5.23 -0.38 -8.24
CA GLN A 164 5.61 -1.37 -9.24
C GLN A 164 5.19 -0.84 -10.60
N PHE A 165 5.84 -1.32 -11.65
CA PHE A 165 5.64 -0.85 -13.01
C PHE A 165 5.33 -2.01 -13.95
N LEU A 166 4.43 -1.77 -14.91
CA LEU A 166 4.30 -2.61 -16.10
C LEU A 166 5.20 -1.98 -17.15
N VAL A 167 6.29 -2.66 -17.46
CA VAL A 167 7.37 -2.16 -18.31
C VAL A 167 7.20 -2.73 -19.72
N PRO A 168 7.15 -1.89 -20.76
CA PRO A 168 7.04 -2.36 -22.13
C PRO A 168 8.33 -3.07 -22.54
N ARG A 169 8.21 -4.15 -23.34
CA ARG A 169 9.37 -4.90 -23.86
C ARG A 169 10.29 -4.02 -24.72
N GLN A 170 9.72 -3.03 -25.42
CA GLN A 170 10.47 -2.07 -26.22
C GLN A 170 11.48 -1.27 -25.38
N ALA A 171 11.21 -1.04 -24.09
CA ALA A 171 12.18 -0.42 -23.18
C ALA A 171 13.45 -1.27 -22.94
N LEU A 172 13.41 -2.57 -23.29
CA LEU A 172 14.58 -3.46 -23.21
C LEU A 172 15.43 -3.46 -24.48
N GLU A 173 14.94 -2.88 -25.59
CA GLU A 173 15.64 -2.90 -26.89
C GLU A 173 17.06 -2.32 -26.81
N PRO A 174 17.32 -1.20 -26.10
CA PRO A 174 18.67 -0.67 -25.95
C PRO A 174 19.65 -1.61 -25.21
N TYR A 175 19.12 -2.58 -24.46
CA TYR A 175 19.88 -3.52 -23.64
C TYR A 175 19.98 -4.92 -24.26
N ARG A 176 19.34 -5.16 -25.41
CA ARG A 176 19.36 -6.44 -26.11
C ARG A 176 20.70 -6.65 -26.82
N GLN A 177 21.72 -7.06 -26.07
CA GLN A 177 22.90 -7.70 -26.67
C GLN A 177 22.55 -9.15 -27.08
N GLU A 178 23.26 -9.72 -28.07
CA GLU A 178 23.04 -11.07 -28.66
C GLU A 178 22.99 -12.24 -27.63
N GLN A 179 23.22 -12.00 -26.34
CA GLN A 179 23.19 -12.98 -25.26
C GLN A 179 21.89 -13.00 -24.42
N PHE A 180 20.93 -12.09 -24.65
CA PHE A 180 19.72 -12.02 -23.83
C PHE A 180 18.65 -13.05 -24.26
N ASN A 181 18.83 -14.31 -23.86
CA ASN A 181 17.81 -15.36 -23.98
C ASN A 181 16.84 -15.31 -22.78
N TRP A 182 15.97 -14.31 -22.76
CA TRP A 182 14.85 -14.28 -21.81
C TRP A 182 13.89 -15.44 -22.08
N GLN A 183 13.60 -16.26 -21.07
CA GLN A 183 12.53 -17.26 -21.13
C GLN A 183 11.54 -17.06 -19.97
N PRO A 184 10.22 -17.13 -20.23
CA PRO A 184 9.20 -17.15 -19.18
C PRO A 184 9.41 -18.33 -18.23
N LYS A 185 9.28 -18.13 -16.92
CA LYS A 185 9.03 -19.25 -16.00
C LYS A 185 7.71 -19.92 -16.31
N SER A 186 7.64 -21.23 -16.13
CA SER A 186 6.39 -22.00 -16.20
C SER A 186 5.42 -21.69 -15.04
N ASP A 187 5.89 -21.11 -13.93
CA ASP A 187 5.11 -20.73 -12.75
C ASP A 187 4.67 -19.24 -12.72
N ASN A 188 5.20 -18.42 -13.62
CA ASN A 188 4.85 -17.00 -13.78
C ASN A 188 3.48 -16.88 -14.46
N GLN A 189 2.44 -17.19 -13.69
CA GLN A 189 1.03 -17.09 -14.07
C GLN A 189 0.73 -15.74 -14.74
N HIS A 190 0.41 -15.74 -16.03
CA HIS A 190 -0.37 -14.72 -16.74
C HIS A 190 0.14 -13.26 -16.78
N PHE A 191 1.21 -12.88 -16.06
CA PHE A 191 1.70 -11.49 -15.95
C PHE A 191 2.68 -11.09 -17.04
N GLN A 192 3.11 -12.03 -17.87
CA GLN A 192 4.02 -11.80 -18.99
C GLN A 192 3.22 -11.86 -20.29
N THR A 193 2.28 -10.92 -20.45
CA THR A 193 1.71 -10.62 -21.77
C THR A 193 2.86 -10.28 -22.69
N GLY A 194 2.91 -10.81 -23.92
CA GLY A 194 4.08 -10.76 -24.81
C GLY A 194 4.81 -9.39 -24.89
N ASP A 195 4.10 -8.28 -24.66
CA ASP A 195 4.59 -6.92 -24.82
C ASP A 195 4.98 -6.20 -23.52
N PHE A 196 4.66 -6.75 -22.34
CA PHE A 196 4.94 -6.14 -21.03
C PHE A 196 5.42 -7.16 -19.99
N PHE A 197 6.21 -6.69 -19.03
CA PHE A 197 6.60 -7.46 -17.85
C PHE A 197 6.49 -6.61 -16.58
N LEU A 198 6.40 -7.27 -15.42
CA LEU A 198 6.39 -6.60 -14.13
C LEU A 198 7.81 -6.23 -13.71
N SER A 199 7.99 -4.99 -13.27
CA SER A 199 9.17 -4.61 -12.51
C SER A 199 9.17 -5.26 -11.12
N GLY A 200 10.33 -5.28 -10.50
CA GLY A 200 10.49 -5.42 -9.07
C GLY A 200 9.87 -4.24 -8.33
N LEU A 201 9.82 -4.36 -7.01
CA LEU A 201 9.21 -3.37 -6.14
C LEU A 201 10.17 -2.22 -5.86
N THR A 202 9.64 -1.00 -5.82
CA THR A 202 10.36 0.18 -5.34
C THR A 202 9.49 0.98 -4.36
N ASP A 203 10.05 1.89 -3.57
CA ASP A 203 9.31 2.79 -2.68
C ASP A 203 9.71 4.21 -3.02
N GLN A 204 8.73 5.10 -2.92
CA GLN A 204 8.93 6.54 -3.11
C GLN A 204 9.76 6.85 -4.37
N PRO A 205 9.36 6.37 -5.56
CA PRO A 205 10.05 6.66 -6.82
C PRO A 205 10.46 8.14 -6.93
N ALA A 206 11.69 8.37 -7.41
CA ALA A 206 12.18 9.67 -7.86
C ALA A 206 11.12 10.48 -8.66
N ARG A 207 11.16 11.82 -8.58
CA ARG A 207 10.28 12.66 -9.40
C ARG A 207 10.62 12.41 -10.87
N THR A 208 9.65 12.61 -11.75
CA THR A 208 9.78 12.61 -13.23
C THR A 208 10.72 13.72 -13.70
N ASN A 209 11.99 13.62 -13.32
CA ASN A 209 13.06 14.37 -13.94
C ASN A 209 13.68 13.42 -14.98
N PRO A 210 13.78 13.82 -16.26
CA PRO A 210 14.48 13.04 -17.29
C PRO A 210 15.95 12.72 -16.95
N ARG A 211 16.51 13.30 -15.88
CA ARG A 211 17.85 12.95 -15.35
C ARG A 211 17.86 11.90 -14.24
N ASN A 212 16.71 11.55 -13.66
CA ASN A 212 16.57 10.55 -12.60
C ASN A 212 15.71 9.37 -13.11
N SER A 213 16.25 8.67 -14.10
CA SER A 213 15.75 7.37 -14.52
C SER A 213 15.67 6.41 -13.33
N HIS A 214 14.54 5.72 -13.18
CA HIS A 214 14.37 4.77 -12.09
C HIS A 214 15.04 3.47 -12.47
N ILE A 215 15.94 3.01 -11.59
CA ILE A 215 16.44 1.65 -11.69
C ILE A 215 15.32 0.74 -11.20
N ALA A 216 14.76 -0.05 -12.09
CA ALA A 216 13.96 -1.18 -11.66
C ALA A 216 14.54 -2.46 -12.23
N PHE A 217 14.70 -3.43 -11.33
CA PHE A 217 15.07 -4.77 -11.70
C PHE A 217 13.81 -5.45 -12.22
N PRO A 218 13.86 -6.09 -13.38
CA PRO A 218 12.71 -6.84 -13.85
C PRO A 218 12.54 -8.04 -12.90
N ASP A 219 11.30 -8.46 -12.59
CA ASP A 219 11.07 -9.69 -11.82
C ASP A 219 11.37 -10.92 -12.71
N LEU A 220 12.65 -11.07 -13.02
CA LEU A 220 13.21 -12.10 -13.89
C LEU A 220 13.92 -13.11 -13.04
N ALA A 221 13.14 -13.87 -12.28
CA ALA A 221 13.64 -14.92 -11.43
C ALA A 221 14.40 -16.06 -12.18
N ASP A 222 14.61 -15.96 -13.50
CA ASP A 222 15.33 -16.93 -14.36
C ASP A 222 16.22 -16.31 -15.45
N CYS A 223 16.38 -14.98 -15.51
CA CYS A 223 17.41 -14.40 -16.37
C CYS A 223 18.70 -14.26 -15.57
N ALA A 224 19.85 -14.50 -16.21
CA ALA A 224 21.11 -14.04 -15.67
C ALA A 224 20.92 -12.57 -15.27
N PRO A 225 21.29 -12.17 -14.04
CA PRO A 225 21.11 -10.79 -13.59
C PRO A 225 21.67 -9.89 -14.67
N LEU A 226 20.82 -9.04 -15.25
CA LEU A 226 21.28 -8.00 -16.16
C LEU A 226 22.31 -7.22 -15.36
N GLU A 227 23.61 -7.34 -15.65
CA GLU A 227 24.70 -6.60 -14.98
C GLU A 227 24.47 -5.07 -14.99
N ILE A 228 23.47 -4.61 -15.74
CA ILE A 228 23.12 -3.21 -15.94
C ILE A 228 21.66 -2.97 -15.50
N PRO A 229 21.41 -2.01 -14.59
CA PRO A 229 20.06 -1.60 -14.24
C PRO A 229 19.30 -1.01 -15.43
N ILE A 230 18.04 -1.40 -15.61
CA ILE A 230 17.16 -0.82 -16.65
C ILE A 230 16.71 0.55 -16.17
N LEU A 231 16.90 1.57 -17.02
CA LEU A 231 16.36 2.90 -16.80
C LEU A 231 14.88 2.91 -17.18
N LEU A 232 14.00 2.88 -16.18
CA LEU A 232 12.57 3.06 -16.39
C LEU A 232 12.21 4.53 -16.56
N GLN A 233 11.23 4.74 -17.44
CA GLN A 233 10.52 6.00 -17.62
C GLN A 233 9.07 5.85 -17.12
N PRO A 234 8.82 5.86 -15.80
CA PRO A 234 7.47 5.79 -15.28
C PRO A 234 6.76 7.14 -15.47
N ASP A 235 5.60 7.10 -16.11
CA ASP A 235 4.75 8.29 -16.28
C ASP A 235 3.27 7.92 -16.25
N ASN A 236 2.44 8.86 -15.84
CA ASN A 236 0.99 8.76 -15.92
C ASN A 236 0.46 9.15 -17.32
N VAL A 237 1.28 9.84 -18.12
CA VAL A 237 0.92 10.37 -19.45
C VAL A 237 1.96 10.06 -20.52
N MET A 238 1.50 9.83 -21.75
CA MET A 238 2.31 9.57 -22.94
C MET A 238 2.26 10.79 -23.87
N LEU A 239 3.14 11.77 -23.61
CA LEU A 239 3.09 13.08 -24.27
C LEU A 239 3.71 13.12 -25.66
N THR A 240 4.81 12.40 -25.88
CA THR A 240 5.63 12.53 -27.10
C THR A 240 5.72 11.18 -27.83
N PRO A 241 5.37 11.12 -29.13
CA PRO A 241 5.41 9.88 -29.93
C PRO A 241 6.75 9.14 -29.89
N GLU A 242 7.85 9.84 -29.66
CA GLU A 242 9.20 9.26 -29.64
C GLU A 242 9.48 8.44 -28.38
N ALA A 243 8.79 8.70 -27.27
CA ALA A 243 9.06 8.08 -25.96
C ALA A 243 7.95 7.13 -25.50
N VAL A 244 6.79 7.12 -26.15
CA VAL A 244 5.61 6.36 -25.70
C VAL A 244 5.83 4.85 -25.62
N GLY A 245 6.72 4.30 -26.44
CA GLY A 245 7.09 2.87 -26.41
C GLY A 245 7.91 2.47 -25.18
N GLU A 246 8.48 3.44 -24.46
CA GLU A 246 9.33 3.23 -23.29
C GLU A 246 8.60 3.56 -21.97
N VAL A 247 7.42 4.19 -22.05
CA VAL A 247 6.66 4.61 -20.87
C VAL A 247 6.13 3.41 -20.10
N SER A 248 6.56 3.30 -18.85
CA SER A 248 6.12 2.25 -17.93
C SER A 248 4.93 2.71 -17.11
N MET A 249 3.90 1.86 -16.98
CA MET A 249 2.70 2.18 -16.22
C MET A 249 2.96 2.05 -14.71
N PRO A 250 2.90 3.13 -13.91
CA PRO A 250 3.10 3.05 -12.47
C PRO A 250 1.85 2.59 -11.72
N PHE A 251 1.99 1.74 -10.70
CA PHE A 251 0.89 1.42 -9.79
C PHE A 251 1.37 0.93 -8.42
N HIS A 252 0.49 1.01 -7.41
CA HIS A 252 0.69 0.28 -6.18
C HIS A 252 0.40 -1.21 -6.40
N PRO A 253 1.24 -2.13 -5.93
CA PRO A 253 1.01 -3.56 -6.09
C PRO A 253 -0.33 -4.04 -5.52
N PHE A 254 -0.76 -3.48 -4.38
CA PHE A 254 -2.09 -3.76 -3.81
C PHE A 254 -3.23 -3.26 -4.71
N CYS A 255 -3.04 -2.19 -5.49
CA CYS A 255 -4.06 -1.73 -6.44
C CYS A 255 -4.20 -2.73 -7.59
N LEU A 256 -3.09 -3.32 -8.03
CA LEU A 256 -3.14 -4.39 -9.03
C LEU A 256 -3.89 -5.61 -8.48
N GLU A 257 -3.71 -5.97 -7.20
CA GLU A 257 -4.49 -7.03 -6.55
C GLU A 257 -6.00 -6.75 -6.50
N VAL A 258 -6.41 -5.49 -6.35
CA VAL A 258 -7.82 -5.10 -6.47
C VAL A 258 -8.30 -5.25 -7.92
N TYR A 259 -7.52 -4.77 -8.90
CA TYR A 259 -7.83 -4.91 -10.33
C TYR A 259 -8.03 -6.37 -10.73
N LYS A 260 -7.10 -7.28 -10.34
CA LYS A 260 -7.22 -8.73 -10.62
C LYS A 260 -8.55 -9.30 -10.12
N ARG A 261 -9.01 -8.87 -8.93
CA ARG A 261 -10.29 -9.32 -8.36
C ARG A 261 -11.49 -8.74 -9.10
N ALA A 262 -11.43 -7.47 -9.51
CA ALA A 262 -12.46 -6.87 -10.35
C ALA A 262 -12.56 -7.59 -11.71
N CYS A 263 -11.42 -7.89 -12.37
CA CYS A 263 -11.40 -8.70 -13.58
C CYS A 263 -12.01 -10.09 -13.37
N LEU A 264 -11.58 -10.81 -12.33
CA LEU A 264 -12.13 -12.13 -12.03
C LEU A 264 -13.64 -12.09 -11.82
N ARG A 265 -14.15 -11.04 -11.15
CA ARG A 265 -15.58 -10.87 -10.91
C ARG A 265 -16.36 -10.63 -12.20
N ARG A 266 -15.80 -9.83 -13.13
CA ARG A 266 -16.49 -9.39 -14.35
C ARG A 266 -16.31 -10.35 -15.53
N PHE A 267 -15.10 -10.84 -15.73
CA PHE A 267 -14.70 -11.65 -16.89
C PHE A 267 -14.40 -13.12 -16.55
N GLY A 268 -14.37 -13.50 -15.26
CA GLY A 268 -14.03 -14.86 -14.83
C GLY A 268 -12.55 -15.21 -14.93
N HIS A 269 -11.70 -14.31 -15.44
CA HIS A 269 -10.26 -14.47 -15.54
C HIS A 269 -9.57 -13.11 -15.34
N VAL A 270 -8.26 -13.13 -15.04
CA VAL A 270 -7.45 -11.91 -14.96
C VAL A 270 -6.97 -11.56 -16.37
N ASP A 271 -7.26 -10.34 -16.82
CA ASP A 271 -6.80 -9.85 -18.12
C ASP A 271 -5.85 -8.65 -17.94
N MET A 272 -4.55 -8.96 -18.01
CA MET A 272 -3.47 -7.99 -17.95
C MET A 272 -3.23 -7.28 -19.28
N LYS A 273 -3.53 -7.92 -20.42
CA LYS A 273 -3.29 -7.36 -21.75
C LYS A 273 -4.22 -6.17 -21.98
N SER A 274 -5.50 -6.33 -21.64
CA SER A 274 -6.46 -5.25 -21.77
C SER A 274 -6.14 -4.07 -20.84
N LEU A 275 -5.51 -4.30 -19.68
CA LEU A 275 -5.03 -3.22 -18.81
C LEU A 275 -3.93 -2.41 -19.50
N THR A 276 -2.95 -3.07 -20.11
CA THR A 276 -1.85 -2.40 -20.81
C THR A 276 -2.32 -1.71 -22.07
N ASP A 277 -3.25 -2.30 -22.81
CA ASP A 277 -3.85 -1.71 -24.01
C ASP A 277 -4.68 -0.47 -23.65
N TRP A 278 -5.48 -0.53 -22.59
CA TRP A 278 -6.19 0.64 -22.05
C TRP A 278 -5.21 1.76 -21.67
N PHE A 279 -4.13 1.43 -20.97
CA PHE A 279 -3.12 2.43 -20.61
C PHE A 279 -2.52 3.10 -21.86
N ARG A 280 -2.15 2.32 -22.89
CA ARG A 280 -1.65 2.84 -24.17
C ARG A 280 -2.66 3.71 -24.91
N LEU A 281 -3.96 3.43 -24.80
CA LEU A 281 -5.02 4.21 -25.45
C LEU A 281 -5.38 5.49 -24.70
N GLU A 282 -5.24 5.51 -23.37
CA GLU A 282 -5.86 6.54 -22.53
C GLU A 282 -4.89 7.34 -21.65
N ALA A 283 -3.60 7.01 -21.64
CA ALA A 283 -2.56 7.76 -20.92
C ALA A 283 -2.27 9.13 -21.56
N ASN A 284 -3.21 10.06 -21.47
CA ASN A 284 -3.05 11.44 -21.91
C ASN A 284 -3.42 12.43 -20.79
N PRO A 285 -2.92 13.69 -20.84
CA PRO A 285 -3.16 14.67 -19.78
C PRO A 285 -4.63 14.94 -19.45
N ARG A 286 -5.50 15.06 -20.47
CA ARG A 286 -6.93 15.31 -20.25
C ARG A 286 -7.59 14.17 -19.50
N HIS A 287 -7.28 12.93 -19.87
CA HIS A 287 -7.89 11.79 -19.21
C HIS A 287 -7.40 11.66 -17.77
N TRP A 288 -6.09 11.80 -17.57
CA TRP A 288 -5.45 11.68 -16.28
C TRP A 288 -5.85 12.78 -15.27
N MET A 289 -5.98 14.02 -15.74
CA MET A 289 -6.27 15.18 -14.88
C MET A 289 -7.76 15.40 -14.68
N ASP A 290 -8.56 15.35 -15.75
CA ASP A 290 -9.91 15.92 -15.73
C ASP A 290 -11.02 14.87 -15.90
N GLN A 291 -10.86 13.94 -16.85
CA GLN A 291 -11.96 13.07 -17.28
C GLN A 291 -12.11 11.80 -16.46
N PHE A 292 -11.03 11.25 -15.88
CA PHE A 292 -11.15 10.08 -15.02
C PHE A 292 -11.95 10.45 -13.75
N PRO A 293 -13.04 9.74 -13.41
CA PRO A 293 -13.97 10.10 -12.33
C PRO A 293 -13.42 9.76 -10.94
N ARG A 294 -12.24 10.28 -10.61
CA ARG A 294 -11.60 10.09 -9.31
C ARG A 294 -12.44 10.71 -8.19
N GLN A 295 -12.40 10.09 -7.02
CA GLN A 295 -12.99 10.66 -5.81
C GLN A 295 -12.34 12.01 -5.46
N ASP A 296 -13.14 12.96 -4.99
CA ASP A 296 -12.70 14.34 -4.69
C ASP A 296 -11.53 14.43 -3.71
N ALA A 297 -11.37 13.46 -2.80
CA ALA A 297 -10.23 13.39 -1.88
C ALA A 297 -8.89 13.28 -2.63
N ILE A 298 -8.85 12.59 -3.78
CA ILE A 298 -7.66 12.51 -4.64
C ILE A 298 -7.36 13.88 -5.25
N ARG A 299 -8.40 14.59 -5.74
CA ARG A 299 -8.24 15.93 -6.32
C ARG A 299 -7.73 16.94 -5.30
N ARG A 300 -8.15 16.84 -4.03
CA ARG A 300 -7.62 17.67 -2.94
C ARG A 300 -6.16 17.36 -2.59
N GLY A 301 -5.73 16.12 -2.77
CA GLY A 301 -4.35 15.69 -2.56
C GLY A 301 -3.41 16.09 -3.69
N LYS A 302 -3.90 16.16 -4.93
CA LYS A 302 -3.12 16.54 -6.11
C LYS A 302 -2.78 18.05 -6.10
N ALA A 303 -1.49 18.36 -5.99
CA ALA A 303 -0.88 19.66 -6.26
C ALA A 303 0.54 19.42 -6.82
N ASP A 304 1.42 20.43 -6.82
CA ASP A 304 2.85 20.24 -7.18
C ASP A 304 3.54 19.19 -6.30
N TRP A 305 2.99 18.96 -5.11
CA TRP A 305 3.35 17.92 -4.15
C TRP A 305 2.06 17.35 -3.57
N TRP A 306 2.06 16.05 -3.24
CA TRP A 306 0.94 15.44 -2.54
C TRP A 306 0.63 16.17 -1.23
N CYS A 307 -0.58 16.72 -1.14
CA CYS A 307 -1.09 17.40 0.03
C CYS A 307 -1.77 16.40 0.98
N HIS A 308 -1.23 16.24 2.18
CA HIS A 308 -1.75 15.32 3.20
C HIS A 308 -2.93 15.97 3.95
N VAL A 309 -4.10 15.99 3.32
CA VAL A 309 -5.28 16.66 3.86
C VAL A 309 -5.83 15.91 5.08
N THR A 310 -6.08 16.66 6.16
CA THR A 310 -6.73 16.16 7.37
C THR A 310 -8.10 15.54 7.06
N GLY A 311 -8.35 14.31 7.51
CA GLY A 311 -9.57 13.54 7.25
C GLY A 311 -9.50 12.63 6.02
N ASP A 312 -8.47 12.79 5.18
CA ASP A 312 -8.22 11.98 3.99
C ASP A 312 -7.13 10.92 4.22
N GLU A 313 -6.73 10.67 5.48
CA GLU A 313 -5.67 9.71 5.84
C GLU A 313 -5.96 8.30 5.29
N TRP A 314 -7.24 7.91 5.24
CA TRP A 314 -7.70 6.63 4.70
C TRP A 314 -7.28 6.37 3.25
N LEU A 315 -6.90 7.39 2.48
CA LEU A 315 -6.34 7.22 1.13
C LEU A 315 -5.04 6.39 1.16
N ALA A 316 -4.21 6.58 2.17
CA ALA A 316 -2.93 5.85 2.31
C ALA A 316 -3.09 4.48 2.97
N ALA A 317 -4.30 4.11 3.42
CA ALA A 317 -4.51 2.82 4.06
C ALA A 317 -4.45 1.67 3.04
N ASN A 318 -3.71 0.61 3.36
CA ASN A 318 -3.58 -0.56 2.51
C ASN A 318 -4.95 -1.25 2.35
N PRO A 319 -5.47 -1.42 1.12
CA PRO A 319 -6.76 -2.05 0.90
C PRO A 319 -6.72 -3.56 1.06
N CYS A 320 -5.56 -4.20 0.94
CA CYS A 320 -5.41 -5.65 1.02
C CYS A 320 -5.08 -6.10 2.45
N PHE A 321 -4.17 -5.39 3.12
CA PHE A 321 -3.80 -5.63 4.51
C PHE A 321 -4.61 -4.71 5.43
N ILE A 322 -5.63 -5.26 6.10
CA ILE A 322 -6.51 -4.51 6.99
C ILE A 322 -6.42 -5.13 8.38
N PRO A 323 -5.63 -4.56 9.31
CA PRO A 323 -5.30 -5.20 10.59
C PRO A 323 -6.51 -5.70 11.39
N ILE A 324 -7.56 -4.89 11.45
CA ILE A 324 -8.78 -5.19 12.23
C ILE A 324 -9.79 -6.06 11.47
N LEU A 325 -9.57 -6.36 10.19
CA LEU A 325 -10.60 -7.00 9.36
C LEU A 325 -10.93 -8.41 9.85
N SER A 326 -9.91 -9.19 10.20
CA SER A 326 -10.12 -10.58 10.65
C SER A 326 -11.01 -10.63 11.89
N SER A 327 -10.69 -9.85 12.92
CA SER A 327 -11.49 -9.80 14.16
C SER A 327 -12.90 -9.26 13.92
N VAL A 328 -13.05 -8.26 13.05
CA VAL A 328 -14.36 -7.73 12.64
C VAL A 328 -15.18 -8.81 11.93
N LEU A 329 -14.60 -9.52 10.97
CA LEU A 329 -15.30 -10.56 10.21
C LEU A 329 -15.71 -11.75 11.08
N THR A 330 -14.82 -12.24 11.95
CA THR A 330 -15.13 -13.33 12.90
C THR A 330 -16.26 -12.95 13.86
N SER A 331 -16.42 -11.66 14.19
CA SER A 331 -17.51 -11.19 15.06
C SER A 331 -18.92 -11.35 14.45
N PHE A 332 -19.01 -11.63 13.15
CA PHE A 332 -20.26 -11.92 12.44
C PHE A 332 -20.56 -13.42 12.31
N ASN A 333 -19.71 -14.31 12.82
CA ASN A 333 -20.07 -15.71 12.90
C ASN A 333 -21.28 -15.88 13.83
N LEU A 334 -22.25 -16.68 13.39
CA LEU A 334 -23.39 -17.08 14.19
C LEU A 334 -22.86 -17.86 15.40
N GLN A 335 -23.10 -17.32 16.60
CA GLN A 335 -22.72 -18.02 17.83
C GLN A 335 -23.64 -19.23 18.01
N HIS A 336 -23.05 -20.43 18.12
CA HIS A 336 -23.78 -21.68 18.37
C HIS A 336 -24.40 -21.77 19.80
N ASP A 337 -24.12 -20.80 20.68
CA ASP A 337 -24.46 -20.86 22.11
C ASP A 337 -25.74 -20.11 22.52
N LEU A 338 -26.50 -19.54 21.57
CA LEU A 338 -27.82 -18.99 21.88
C LEU A 338 -28.87 -20.12 21.83
N PRO A 339 -29.73 -20.26 22.87
CA PRO A 339 -30.75 -21.29 22.88
C PRO A 339 -31.59 -21.19 21.61
N LEU A 340 -31.84 -22.37 21.02
CA LEU A 340 -32.43 -22.62 19.70
C LEU A 340 -33.80 -21.95 19.42
N ASP A 341 -34.34 -21.18 20.35
CA ASP A 341 -35.61 -20.44 20.19
C ASP A 341 -35.49 -19.14 19.37
N GLU A 342 -34.28 -18.58 19.16
CA GLU A 342 -34.13 -17.28 18.47
C GLU A 342 -33.46 -17.35 17.09
N TYR A 343 -32.85 -18.47 16.72
CA TYR A 343 -32.10 -18.59 15.45
C TYR A 343 -32.42 -19.84 14.59
N GLU A 344 -33.38 -20.68 14.96
CA GLU A 344 -33.73 -21.81 14.10
C GLU A 344 -34.52 -21.40 12.85
N LEU A 345 -33.80 -21.39 11.73
CA LEU A 345 -34.19 -21.93 10.42
C LEU A 345 -35.53 -21.45 9.84
N PRO A 346 -35.55 -20.85 8.62
CA PRO A 346 -36.65 -21.15 7.72
C PRO A 346 -36.50 -22.62 7.27
N ARG A 347 -36.77 -23.57 8.17
CA ARG A 347 -37.27 -24.86 7.71
C ARG A 347 -38.53 -24.52 6.93
N LEU A 348 -38.60 -25.05 5.71
CA LEU A 348 -39.72 -25.01 4.77
C LEU A 348 -41.01 -25.62 5.36
N SER A 349 -41.49 -25.08 6.47
CA SER A 349 -42.71 -25.49 7.16
C SER A 349 -43.62 -24.27 7.19
N CYS A 350 -44.22 -24.03 6.03
CA CYS A 350 -45.47 -23.32 5.87
C CYS A 350 -46.51 -23.84 6.86
N ASN A 351 -46.65 -23.22 8.03
CA ASN A 351 -47.84 -23.30 8.90
C ASN A 351 -47.79 -22.19 9.95
N LEU A 352 -48.15 -20.95 9.56
CA LEU A 352 -48.51 -19.91 10.51
C LEU A 352 -50.03 -19.84 10.60
N GLN A 353 -50.55 -20.29 11.73
CA GLN A 353 -51.92 -20.07 12.14
C GLN A 353 -52.25 -18.57 12.03
N ILE A 354 -53.30 -18.31 11.27
CA ILE A 354 -53.91 -17.00 11.06
C ILE A 354 -54.48 -16.55 12.41
N GLY A 355 -53.68 -15.82 13.18
CA GLY A 355 -54.17 -15.00 14.28
C GLY A 355 -54.98 -13.86 13.68
N GLN A 356 -56.30 -13.99 13.74
CA GLN A 356 -57.27 -12.98 13.33
C GLN A 356 -57.09 -11.71 14.17
N HIS A 357 -56.29 -10.77 13.68
CA HIS A 357 -56.37 -9.38 14.10
C HIS A 357 -56.85 -8.53 12.93
N PRO A 358 -58.10 -8.01 12.99
CA PRO A 358 -58.60 -7.10 11.98
C PRO A 358 -57.94 -5.74 12.17
N HIS A 359 -57.55 -5.11 11.05
CA HIS A 359 -57.04 -3.74 10.93
C HIS A 359 -55.54 -3.54 11.17
N THR A 360 -54.70 -4.08 10.29
CA THR A 360 -53.59 -3.27 9.73
C THR A 360 -53.47 -3.56 8.23
N SER A 361 -53.50 -2.51 7.41
CA SER A 361 -53.47 -2.53 5.94
C SER A 361 -52.11 -2.92 5.36
N ASN A 362 -51.40 -3.86 5.98
CA ASN A 362 -50.11 -4.33 5.49
C ASN A 362 -50.35 -5.50 4.54
N LEU A 363 -50.10 -5.28 3.24
CA LEU A 363 -50.25 -6.29 2.19
C LEU A 363 -49.08 -7.30 2.18
N PHE A 364 -47.90 -6.88 2.64
CA PHE A 364 -46.66 -7.66 2.59
C PHE A 364 -46.66 -8.99 3.39
N PRO A 365 -47.27 -9.12 4.58
CA PRO A 365 -47.31 -10.37 5.33
C PRO A 365 -48.12 -11.48 4.63
N ASN A 366 -48.97 -11.12 3.67
CA ASN A 366 -49.82 -12.05 2.93
C ASN A 366 -49.20 -12.51 1.60
N LEU A 367 -48.05 -11.96 1.21
CA LEU A 367 -47.35 -12.36 0.00
C LEU A 367 -46.55 -13.66 0.25
N PRO A 368 -46.50 -14.58 -0.73
CA PRO A 368 -45.51 -15.66 -0.72
C PRO A 368 -44.10 -15.09 -0.58
N LEU A 369 -43.22 -15.82 0.12
CA LEU A 369 -41.86 -15.35 0.41
C LEU A 369 -41.09 -15.05 -0.87
N GLU A 370 -41.27 -15.85 -1.91
CA GLU A 370 -40.62 -15.70 -3.21
C GLU A 370 -40.98 -14.37 -3.86
N ILE A 371 -42.26 -14.00 -3.85
CA ILE A 371 -42.74 -12.72 -4.39
C ILE A 371 -42.22 -11.56 -3.56
N LEU A 372 -42.18 -11.71 -2.23
CA LEU A 372 -41.61 -10.70 -1.35
C LEU A 372 -40.12 -10.47 -1.64
N LEU A 373 -39.33 -11.55 -1.79
CA LEU A 373 -37.89 -11.46 -2.08
C LEU A 373 -37.63 -10.88 -3.47
N GLU A 374 -38.46 -11.21 -4.47
CA GLU A 374 -38.38 -10.61 -5.80
C GLU A 374 -38.62 -9.11 -5.74
N ILE A 375 -39.69 -8.66 -5.06
CA ILE A 375 -39.96 -7.22 -4.87
C ILE A 375 -38.76 -6.54 -4.19
N LEU A 376 -38.23 -7.15 -3.12
CA LEU A 376 -37.10 -6.60 -2.37
C LEU A 376 -35.80 -6.58 -3.20
N SER A 377 -35.65 -7.42 -4.22
CA SER A 377 -34.46 -7.44 -5.08
C SER A 377 -34.31 -6.18 -5.96
N HIS A 378 -35.42 -5.46 -6.17
CA HIS A 378 -35.50 -4.17 -6.87
C HIS A 378 -35.37 -2.96 -5.94
N VAL A 379 -35.28 -3.18 -4.63
CA VAL A 379 -35.13 -2.14 -3.62
C VAL A 379 -33.65 -1.97 -3.27
N HIS A 380 -33.20 -0.73 -3.05
CA HIS A 380 -31.83 -0.46 -2.62
C HIS A 380 -31.61 -1.02 -1.20
N GLY A 381 -30.48 -1.71 -0.94
CA GLY A 381 -30.36 -2.44 0.32
C GLY A 381 -30.33 -1.56 1.60
N ASN A 382 -29.97 -0.27 1.51
CA ASN A 382 -30.19 0.69 2.62
C ASN A 382 -31.66 0.82 3.03
N ASP A 383 -32.58 0.80 2.06
CA ASP A 383 -34.01 0.86 2.33
C ASP A 383 -34.48 -0.48 2.91
N ILE A 384 -33.92 -1.60 2.46
CA ILE A 384 -34.20 -2.93 3.03
C ILE A 384 -33.78 -2.98 4.50
N ILE A 385 -32.58 -2.51 4.85
CA ILE A 385 -32.15 -2.42 6.26
C ILE A 385 -33.12 -1.53 7.06
N SER A 386 -33.58 -0.43 6.48
CA SER A 386 -34.53 0.49 7.12
C SER A 386 -35.89 -0.19 7.32
N LEU A 387 -36.41 -0.92 6.34
CA LEU A 387 -37.64 -1.73 6.42
C LEU A 387 -37.54 -2.80 7.51
N CYS A 388 -36.41 -3.49 7.62
CA CYS A 388 -36.17 -4.47 8.66
C CYS A 388 -36.17 -3.88 10.08
N ARG A 389 -35.85 -2.59 10.22
CA ARG A 389 -35.88 -1.87 11.50
C ARG A 389 -37.29 -1.37 11.84
N THR A 390 -38.04 -0.91 10.85
CA THR A 390 -39.35 -0.29 11.03
C THR A 390 -40.49 -1.29 11.14
N SER A 391 -40.39 -2.46 10.50
CA SER A 391 -41.46 -3.46 10.50
C SER A 391 -40.96 -4.87 10.81
N ARG A 392 -41.71 -5.56 11.68
CA ARG A 392 -41.43 -6.96 12.07
C ARG A 392 -41.63 -7.94 10.90
N SER A 393 -42.47 -7.59 9.92
CA SER A 393 -42.74 -8.42 8.75
C SER A 393 -41.49 -8.67 7.90
N PHE A 394 -40.56 -7.70 7.86
CA PHE A 394 -39.30 -7.80 7.11
C PHE A 394 -38.15 -8.36 7.96
N ARG A 395 -38.38 -8.78 9.20
CA ARG A 395 -37.35 -9.47 10.01
C ARG A 395 -37.11 -10.91 9.56
N ARG A 396 -38.04 -11.49 8.78
CA ARG A 396 -38.01 -12.87 8.28
C ARG A 396 -37.24 -13.06 6.97
N ILE A 397 -36.58 -12.01 6.47
CA ILE A 397 -35.78 -12.09 5.25
C ILE A 397 -34.61 -13.06 5.49
N PRO A 398 -34.42 -14.10 4.65
CA PRO A 398 -33.37 -15.09 4.82
C PRO A 398 -31.95 -14.51 4.75
N GLN A 399 -31.00 -15.16 5.42
CA GLN A 399 -29.58 -14.79 5.35
C GLN A 399 -29.01 -14.86 3.92
N SER A 400 -29.48 -15.81 3.10
CA SER A 400 -29.11 -15.92 1.68
C SER A 400 -29.45 -14.66 0.87
N PHE A 401 -30.53 -13.95 1.23
CA PHE A 401 -30.88 -12.69 0.57
C PHE A 401 -29.85 -11.60 0.89
N PHE A 402 -29.45 -11.45 2.16
CA PHE A 402 -28.42 -10.49 2.55
C PHE A 402 -27.04 -10.87 1.99
N ARG A 403 -26.73 -12.16 1.87
CA ARG A 403 -25.54 -12.61 1.15
C ARG A 403 -25.56 -12.12 -0.30
N ASN A 404 -26.67 -12.30 -1.01
CA ASN A 404 -26.80 -11.82 -2.39
C ASN A 404 -26.65 -10.30 -2.49
N LEU A 405 -27.15 -9.53 -1.50
CA LEU A 405 -26.90 -8.09 -1.42
C LEU A 405 -25.41 -7.76 -1.26
N VAL A 406 -24.69 -8.45 -0.35
CA VAL A 406 -23.24 -8.27 -0.18
C VAL A 406 -22.49 -8.54 -1.49
N LEU A 407 -22.83 -9.62 -2.18
CA LEU A 407 -22.19 -9.99 -3.45
C LEU A 407 -22.52 -9.04 -4.60
N LYS A 408 -23.69 -8.38 -4.56
CA LYS A 408 -24.15 -7.45 -5.60
C LYS A 408 -23.67 -6.02 -5.36
N GLU A 409 -23.84 -5.50 -4.15
CA GLU A 409 -23.59 -4.09 -3.83
C GLU A 409 -22.21 -3.83 -3.22
N THR A 410 -21.57 -4.86 -2.65
CA THR A 410 -20.24 -4.74 -2.04
C THR A 410 -19.27 -5.80 -2.58
N PRO A 411 -19.11 -5.91 -3.92
CA PRO A 411 -18.27 -6.95 -4.54
C PRO A 411 -16.79 -6.83 -4.15
N TRP A 412 -16.36 -5.64 -3.73
CA TRP A 412 -15.03 -5.40 -3.17
C TRP A 412 -14.78 -6.08 -1.82
N LEU A 413 -15.80 -6.58 -1.12
CA LEU A 413 -15.63 -7.46 0.04
C LEU A 413 -15.42 -8.90 -0.45
N TRP A 414 -14.24 -9.15 -1.01
CA TRP A 414 -13.93 -10.44 -1.65
C TRP A 414 -13.76 -11.59 -0.66
N GLU A 415 -13.67 -11.33 0.64
CA GLU A 415 -13.76 -12.36 1.68
C GLU A 415 -15.09 -13.12 1.62
N ALA A 416 -16.12 -12.56 0.98
CA ALA A 416 -17.41 -13.21 0.77
C ALA A 416 -17.46 -14.19 -0.42
N TRP A 417 -16.48 -14.17 -1.34
CA TRP A 417 -16.58 -14.93 -2.60
C TRP A 417 -15.26 -15.35 -3.28
N SER A 418 -14.11 -14.82 -2.89
CA SER A 418 -12.83 -15.08 -3.55
C SER A 418 -11.89 -15.85 -2.64
N THR A 419 -11.36 -16.96 -3.15
CA THR A 419 -10.27 -17.74 -2.55
C THR A 419 -8.90 -17.33 -3.07
N MET A 420 -8.83 -16.32 -3.96
CA MET A 420 -7.57 -15.92 -4.58
C MET A 420 -6.58 -15.39 -3.53
N PRO A 421 -5.38 -15.98 -3.40
CA PRO A 421 -4.36 -15.50 -2.47
C PRO A 421 -3.86 -14.10 -2.84
N LEU A 422 -3.39 -13.36 -1.85
CA LEU A 422 -2.71 -12.08 -2.06
C LEU A 422 -1.25 -12.34 -2.43
N LYS A 423 -0.95 -12.41 -3.73
CA LYS A 423 0.40 -12.75 -4.20
C LYS A 423 1.45 -11.71 -3.87
N TYR A 424 1.07 -10.43 -3.82
CA TYR A 424 1.98 -9.35 -3.45
C TYR A 424 2.53 -9.45 -2.02
N ALA A 425 1.85 -10.17 -1.11
CA ALA A 425 2.32 -10.34 0.27
C ALA A 425 3.61 -11.17 0.38
N GLU A 426 4.02 -11.84 -0.69
CA GLU A 426 5.20 -12.72 -0.75
C GLU A 426 6.43 -12.01 -1.36
N TRP A 427 6.31 -10.74 -1.78
CA TRP A 427 7.34 -10.06 -2.58
C TRP A 427 8.28 -9.24 -1.68
N ASP A 428 9.35 -9.89 -1.25
CA ASP A 428 10.32 -9.34 -0.30
C ASP A 428 11.38 -8.46 -0.97
N ARG A 429 11.04 -7.18 -1.13
CA ARG A 429 11.91 -6.17 -1.76
C ARG A 429 13.30 -6.06 -1.12
N LYS A 430 13.36 -6.06 0.22
CA LYS A 430 14.60 -5.77 0.96
C LYS A 430 15.62 -6.90 0.87
N HIS A 431 15.15 -8.15 0.77
CA HIS A 431 16.03 -9.32 0.60
C HIS A 431 16.66 -9.37 -0.79
N SER A 432 15.84 -9.23 -1.83
CA SER A 432 16.32 -9.35 -3.20
C SER A 432 17.33 -8.26 -3.55
N ASP A 433 17.06 -6.99 -3.21
CA ASP A 433 17.95 -5.86 -3.54
C ASP A 433 19.32 -5.92 -2.84
N ILE A 434 19.36 -6.36 -1.58
CA ILE A 434 20.64 -6.44 -0.84
C ILE A 434 21.46 -7.65 -1.30
N GLU A 435 20.84 -8.82 -1.47
CA GLU A 435 21.55 -10.05 -1.86
C GLU A 435 22.01 -10.03 -3.32
N SER A 436 21.17 -9.57 -4.24
CA SER A 436 21.45 -9.67 -5.66
C SER A 436 22.28 -8.50 -6.23
N TRP A 437 22.32 -7.35 -5.54
CA TRP A 437 22.98 -6.15 -6.06
C TRP A 437 23.96 -5.48 -5.09
N ARG A 438 23.50 -5.09 -3.89
CA ARG A 438 24.38 -4.33 -2.98
C ARG A 438 25.59 -5.15 -2.52
N ILE A 439 25.38 -6.42 -2.20
CA ILE A 439 26.47 -7.33 -1.82
C ILE A 439 27.43 -7.57 -3.00
N PRO A 440 26.97 -7.97 -4.20
CA PRO A 440 27.85 -8.13 -5.36
C PRO A 440 28.61 -6.87 -5.78
N ALA A 441 27.96 -5.70 -5.79
CA ALA A 441 28.60 -4.43 -6.12
C ALA A 441 29.74 -4.09 -5.14
N LEU A 442 29.49 -4.22 -3.84
CA LEU A 442 30.52 -3.98 -2.81
C LEU A 442 31.67 -4.99 -2.89
N ILE A 443 31.39 -6.25 -3.27
CA ILE A 443 32.41 -7.28 -3.51
C ILE A 443 33.28 -6.90 -4.72
N GLN A 444 32.66 -6.43 -5.81
CA GLN A 444 33.36 -6.01 -7.02
C GLN A 444 34.22 -4.76 -6.78
N GLU A 445 33.70 -3.78 -6.05
CA GLU A 445 34.42 -2.55 -5.65
C GLU A 445 35.56 -2.82 -4.65
N SER A 446 35.48 -3.89 -3.85
CA SER A 446 36.52 -4.23 -2.85
C SER A 446 37.86 -4.63 -3.48
N GLY A 447 37.87 -5.04 -4.76
CA GLY A 447 39.05 -5.57 -5.42
C GLY A 447 39.72 -6.73 -4.65
N PRO A 448 41.00 -7.06 -4.93
CA PRO A 448 41.72 -8.13 -4.24
C PRO A 448 42.15 -7.78 -2.80
N THR A 449 42.00 -6.53 -2.36
CA THR A 449 42.40 -6.06 -1.02
C THR A 449 41.31 -6.23 0.04
N GLY A 450 40.05 -6.46 -0.36
CA GLY A 450 38.97 -6.86 0.55
C GLY A 450 38.40 -5.72 1.42
N GLU A 451 38.57 -4.47 1.00
CA GLU A 451 38.27 -3.28 1.82
C GLU A 451 36.79 -3.15 2.22
N ASN A 452 35.83 -3.61 1.40
CA ASN A 452 34.40 -3.55 1.75
C ASN A 452 33.84 -4.85 2.35
N MET A 453 34.69 -5.83 2.70
CA MET A 453 34.21 -7.11 3.23
C MET A 453 33.50 -6.98 4.60
N SER A 454 33.84 -5.98 5.42
CA SER A 454 33.10 -5.71 6.66
C SER A 454 31.73 -5.11 6.40
N ALA A 455 31.57 -4.26 5.37
CA ALA A 455 30.29 -3.72 4.94
C ALA A 455 29.39 -4.81 4.34
N VAL A 456 29.96 -5.73 3.57
CA VAL A 456 29.26 -6.94 3.07
C VAL A 456 28.79 -7.82 4.23
N ALA A 457 29.64 -8.04 5.24
CA ALA A 457 29.28 -8.81 6.43
C ALA A 457 28.16 -8.12 7.24
N ALA A 458 28.22 -6.79 7.40
CA ALA A 458 27.19 -6.00 8.05
C ALA A 458 25.85 -6.08 7.30
N LEU A 459 25.86 -6.01 5.96
CA LEU A 459 24.65 -6.17 5.14
C LEU A 459 24.05 -7.58 5.25
N ARG A 460 24.89 -8.62 5.27
CA ARG A 460 24.43 -10.00 5.48
C ARG A 460 23.85 -10.20 6.89
N ALA A 461 24.41 -9.56 7.91
CA ALA A 461 23.88 -9.58 9.27
C ALA A 461 22.55 -8.79 9.39
N GLU A 462 22.45 -7.65 8.69
CA GLU A 462 21.19 -6.90 8.56
C GLU A 462 20.12 -7.77 7.89
N LEU A 463 20.47 -8.45 6.79
CA LEU A 463 19.58 -9.40 6.11
C LEU A 463 19.14 -10.56 7.00
N ALA A 464 20.04 -11.15 7.78
CA ALA A 464 19.70 -12.23 8.70
C ALA A 464 18.74 -11.75 9.82
N THR A 465 18.86 -10.49 10.23
CA THR A 465 17.98 -9.86 11.22
C THR A 465 16.62 -9.54 10.61
N ILE A 466 16.60 -8.99 9.39
CA ILE A 466 15.40 -8.80 8.58
C ILE A 466 14.70 -10.15 8.38
N ASP A 467 15.41 -11.21 8.01
CA ASP A 467 14.86 -12.56 7.86
C ASP A 467 14.15 -13.03 9.12
N GLY A 468 14.76 -12.80 10.29
CA GLY A 468 14.21 -13.15 11.60
C GLY A 468 12.94 -12.38 11.95
N ASP A 469 12.96 -11.05 11.80
CA ASP A 469 11.81 -10.17 12.07
C ASP A 469 10.69 -10.35 11.02
N MET A 470 11.06 -10.74 9.80
CA MET A 470 10.13 -10.92 8.69
C MET A 470 9.44 -12.30 8.70
N VAL A 471 9.82 -13.26 9.56
CA VAL A 471 9.13 -14.56 9.66
C VAL A 471 7.64 -14.40 9.96
N GLU A 472 7.28 -13.42 10.80
CA GLU A 472 5.87 -13.13 11.10
C GLU A 472 5.20 -12.32 9.97
N TYR A 473 5.95 -11.45 9.29
CA TYR A 473 5.52 -10.64 8.14
C TYR A 473 5.32 -11.45 6.85
N ARG A 474 6.06 -12.55 6.67
CA ARG A 474 6.06 -13.48 5.52
C ARG A 474 5.02 -14.58 5.63
N LYS A 475 4.29 -14.70 6.75
CA LYS A 475 3.19 -15.67 6.82
C LYS A 475 2.22 -15.36 5.68
N PRO A 476 2.04 -16.27 4.71
CA PRO A 476 1.17 -16.02 3.57
C PRO A 476 -0.19 -15.64 4.13
N TYR A 477 -0.69 -14.46 3.75
CA TYR A 477 -2.01 -14.02 4.17
C TYR A 477 -3.01 -15.06 3.70
N GLN A 478 -3.52 -15.86 4.63
CA GLN A 478 -4.53 -16.85 4.34
C GLN A 478 -5.82 -16.09 4.00
N PRO A 479 -6.40 -16.29 2.80
CA PRO A 479 -7.65 -15.65 2.45
C PRO A 479 -8.69 -16.01 3.50
N ILE A 480 -9.22 -15.00 4.19
CA ILE A 480 -10.39 -15.18 5.03
C ILE A 480 -11.56 -15.36 4.09
N VAL A 481 -12.13 -16.56 4.05
CA VAL A 481 -13.33 -16.85 3.27
C VAL A 481 -14.48 -17.05 4.24
N LEU A 482 -15.48 -16.18 4.14
CA LEU A 482 -16.67 -16.24 4.97
C LEU A 482 -17.52 -17.47 4.61
N SER A 483 -17.92 -18.21 5.64
CA SER A 483 -18.80 -19.37 5.49
C SER A 483 -20.18 -18.94 5.01
N GLU A 484 -20.72 -19.61 3.99
CA GLU A 484 -22.05 -19.29 3.48
C GLU A 484 -23.14 -19.51 4.53
N THR A 485 -22.97 -20.51 5.40
CA THR A 485 -23.98 -20.94 6.37
C THR A 485 -23.76 -20.40 7.78
N GLU A 486 -22.51 -20.14 8.17
CA GLU A 486 -22.18 -19.73 9.55
C GLU A 486 -22.08 -18.21 9.71
N THR A 487 -22.13 -17.44 8.63
CA THR A 487 -22.04 -15.97 8.68
C THR A 487 -23.41 -15.31 8.86
N ASP A 488 -23.53 -14.37 9.79
CA ASP A 488 -24.67 -13.44 9.89
C ASP A 488 -24.56 -12.35 8.81
N TRP A 489 -24.96 -12.71 7.59
CA TRP A 489 -24.93 -11.85 6.41
C TRP A 489 -25.72 -10.55 6.59
N ARG A 490 -26.82 -10.57 7.33
CA ARG A 490 -27.61 -9.37 7.63
C ARG A 490 -26.81 -8.37 8.47
N ARG A 491 -26.14 -8.86 9.53
CA ARG A 491 -25.33 -8.02 10.41
C ARG A 491 -24.10 -7.50 9.67
N LEU A 492 -23.44 -8.35 8.88
CA LEU A 492 -22.33 -7.96 8.01
C LEU A 492 -22.75 -6.86 7.01
N TYR A 493 -23.83 -7.07 6.25
CA TYR A 493 -24.32 -6.10 5.28
C TYR A 493 -24.68 -4.75 5.95
N THR A 494 -25.29 -4.80 7.13
CA THR A 494 -25.60 -3.59 7.93
C THR A 494 -24.32 -2.86 8.38
N PHE A 495 -23.29 -3.60 8.79
CA PHE A 495 -22.00 -3.03 9.17
C PHE A 495 -21.33 -2.36 7.98
N VAL A 496 -21.23 -3.06 6.85
CA VAL A 496 -20.59 -2.53 5.65
C VAL A 496 -21.31 -1.28 5.15
N THR A 497 -22.63 -1.26 5.10
CA THR A 497 -23.38 -0.10 4.60
C THR A 497 -23.27 1.13 5.51
N LYS A 498 -23.19 0.95 6.84
CA LYS A 498 -23.26 2.07 7.80
C LYS A 498 -21.92 2.52 8.36
N SER A 499 -20.98 1.59 8.48
CA SER A 499 -19.74 1.78 9.22
C SER A 499 -18.49 1.55 8.37
N LEU A 500 -18.62 1.43 7.03
CA LEU A 500 -17.45 1.33 6.14
C LEU A 500 -16.43 2.45 6.38
N HIS A 501 -16.91 3.66 6.63
CA HIS A 501 -16.05 4.82 6.81
C HIS A 501 -15.15 4.74 8.05
N SER A 502 -15.44 3.87 9.02
CA SER A 502 -14.63 3.68 10.22
C SER A 502 -13.48 2.69 10.04
N VAL A 503 -13.40 2.01 8.89
CA VAL A 503 -12.31 1.07 8.56
C VAL A 503 -11.57 1.59 7.34
N HIS A 504 -10.43 2.25 7.55
CA HIS A 504 -9.71 2.96 6.49
C HIS A 504 -9.39 2.08 5.30
N GLY A 505 -8.83 0.89 5.53
CA GLY A 505 -8.48 -0.05 4.46
C GLY A 505 -9.68 -0.50 3.63
N LEU A 506 -10.84 -0.77 4.24
CA LEU A 506 -12.05 -1.18 3.49
C LEU A 506 -12.63 0.01 2.73
N ARG A 507 -12.61 1.20 3.31
CA ARG A 507 -13.03 2.44 2.64
C ARG A 507 -12.16 2.70 1.40
N ASN A 508 -10.83 2.57 1.53
CA ASN A 508 -9.92 2.73 0.40
C ASN A 508 -10.12 1.64 -0.65
N ARG A 509 -10.32 0.38 -0.21
CA ARG A 509 -10.61 -0.75 -1.09
C ARG A 509 -11.85 -0.52 -1.94
N ALA A 510 -12.95 -0.07 -1.33
CA ALA A 510 -14.20 0.23 -2.05
C ALA A 510 -14.01 1.33 -3.11
N ARG A 511 -13.22 2.37 -2.79
CA ARG A 511 -12.85 3.41 -3.76
C ARG A 511 -12.01 2.86 -4.91
N ILE A 512 -10.93 2.14 -4.61
CA ILE A 512 -10.04 1.57 -5.63
C ILE A 512 -10.81 0.60 -6.52
N TRP A 513 -11.75 -0.16 -5.95
CA TRP A 513 -12.65 -1.00 -6.74
C TRP A 513 -13.47 -0.18 -7.74
N ALA A 514 -14.03 0.96 -7.32
CA ALA A 514 -14.75 1.85 -8.23
C ALA A 514 -13.85 2.38 -9.36
N ASP A 515 -12.60 2.74 -9.05
CA ASP A 515 -11.61 3.12 -10.07
C ASP A 515 -11.33 1.95 -11.04
N CYS A 516 -11.21 0.71 -10.53
CA CYS A 516 -11.03 -0.49 -11.35
C CYS A 516 -12.24 -0.81 -12.23
N GLU A 517 -13.46 -0.73 -11.72
CA GLU A 517 -14.69 -0.92 -12.52
C GLU A 517 -14.75 0.10 -13.66
N HIS A 518 -14.37 1.35 -13.39
CA HIS A 518 -14.30 2.35 -14.45
C HIS A 518 -13.25 1.99 -15.52
N ILE A 519 -12.07 1.51 -15.14
CA ILE A 519 -11.06 1.01 -16.09
C ILE A 519 -11.65 -0.14 -16.93
N LEU A 520 -12.37 -1.07 -16.30
CA LEU A 520 -13.01 -2.19 -17.00
C LEU A 520 -14.13 -1.73 -17.95
N ASP A 521 -14.91 -0.71 -17.59
CA ASP A 521 -15.90 -0.08 -18.47
C ASP A 521 -15.22 0.54 -19.71
N ARG A 522 -14.08 1.22 -19.53
CA ARG A 522 -13.29 1.77 -20.65
C ARG A 522 -12.75 0.66 -21.55
N ILE A 523 -12.24 -0.42 -20.96
CA ILE A 523 -11.77 -1.60 -21.71
C ILE A 523 -12.91 -2.19 -22.56
N GLU A 524 -14.10 -2.40 -21.98
CA GLU A 524 -15.25 -2.91 -22.73
C GLU A 524 -15.69 -1.97 -23.85
N MET A 525 -15.68 -0.65 -23.61
CA MET A 525 -15.95 0.34 -24.63
C MET A 525 -14.93 0.25 -25.78
N HIS A 526 -13.63 0.13 -25.48
CA HIS A 526 -12.61 -0.04 -26.51
C HIS A 526 -12.73 -1.35 -27.29
N ARG A 527 -13.13 -2.44 -26.62
CA ARG A 527 -13.44 -3.72 -27.28
C ARG A 527 -14.63 -3.57 -28.23
N ALA A 528 -15.69 -2.90 -27.80
CA ALA A 528 -16.86 -2.64 -28.64
C ALA A 528 -16.50 -1.77 -29.87
N ASP A 529 -15.53 -0.87 -29.73
CA ASP A 529 -14.99 -0.04 -30.81
C ASP A 529 -13.96 -0.77 -31.70
N GLY A 530 -13.60 -2.02 -31.42
CA GLY A 530 -12.56 -2.78 -32.13
C GLY A 530 -11.13 -2.27 -31.91
N ARG A 531 -10.90 -1.50 -30.84
CA ARG A 531 -9.57 -0.95 -30.48
C ARG A 531 -8.76 -1.86 -29.56
N ILE A 532 -9.43 -2.78 -28.86
CA ILE A 532 -8.81 -3.84 -28.05
C ILE A 532 -9.40 -5.16 -28.50
N GLU A 533 -8.61 -6.00 -29.17
CA GLU A 533 -8.99 -7.36 -29.57
C GLU A 533 -7.78 -8.29 -29.52
N ASP A 534 -8.04 -9.60 -29.58
CA ASP A 534 -6.98 -10.60 -29.69
C ASP A 534 -6.26 -10.46 -31.04
N GLY A 535 -4.93 -10.27 -31.00
CA GLY A 535 -4.09 -10.09 -32.18
C GLY A 535 -3.99 -8.64 -32.70
N ILE A 536 -4.70 -7.69 -32.09
CA ILE A 536 -4.47 -6.25 -32.32
C ILE A 536 -3.41 -5.75 -31.34
N GLU A 537 -2.34 -5.19 -31.90
CA GLU A 537 -1.33 -4.46 -31.13
C GLU A 537 -1.75 -2.98 -31.08
N VAL A 538 -1.94 -2.46 -29.87
CA VAL A 538 -2.18 -1.03 -29.68
C VAL A 538 -0.84 -0.30 -29.79
N ASP A 539 -0.71 0.53 -30.82
CA ASP A 539 0.42 1.45 -30.98
C ASP A 539 0.13 2.80 -30.27
N PRO A 540 0.80 3.08 -29.14
CA PRO A 540 0.59 4.33 -28.41
C PRO A 540 1.10 5.57 -29.16
N ALA A 541 1.95 5.44 -30.19
CA ALA A 541 2.45 6.57 -30.96
C ALA A 541 1.33 7.22 -31.76
N ILE A 542 0.48 6.41 -32.40
CA ILE A 542 -0.70 6.88 -33.14
C ILE A 542 -1.64 7.68 -32.24
N VAL A 543 -1.84 7.20 -31.00
CA VAL A 543 -2.70 7.87 -30.01
C VAL A 543 -2.11 9.20 -29.57
N SER A 544 -0.80 9.23 -29.30
CA SER A 544 -0.08 10.44 -28.89
C SER A 544 -0.04 11.49 -30.01
N GLU A 545 0.17 11.09 -31.26
CA GLU A 545 0.11 11.96 -32.44
C GLU A 545 -1.29 12.55 -32.62
N ALA A 546 -2.34 11.73 -32.54
CA ALA A 546 -3.72 12.18 -32.64
C ALA A 546 -4.08 13.19 -31.54
N TYR A 547 -3.63 12.95 -30.31
CA TYR A 547 -3.80 13.90 -29.20
C TYR A 547 -3.06 15.22 -29.46
N SER A 548 -1.80 15.14 -29.91
CA SER A 548 -0.96 16.30 -30.20
C SER A 548 -1.54 17.16 -31.34
N ALA A 549 -2.05 16.53 -32.39
CA ALA A 549 -2.74 17.20 -33.49
C ALA A 549 -4.03 17.90 -33.02
N ALA A 550 -4.81 17.27 -32.14
CA ALA A 550 -6.08 17.81 -31.67
C ALA A 550 -5.95 18.93 -30.64
N TYR A 551 -4.89 18.94 -29.83
CA TYR A 551 -4.82 19.77 -28.62
C TYR A 551 -3.51 20.54 -28.40
N LEU A 552 -2.44 20.22 -29.13
CA LEU A 552 -1.12 20.86 -28.97
C LEU A 552 -0.66 21.60 -30.23
N SER A 553 -1.36 21.46 -31.36
CA SER A 553 -1.11 22.27 -32.56
C SER A 553 -1.71 23.68 -32.40
N PRO A 554 -1.00 24.74 -32.82
CA PRO A 554 -1.33 26.13 -32.54
C PRO A 554 -2.64 26.64 -33.15
#